data_AF-A0A370LP31-F1
#
_entry.id   AF-A0A370LP31-F1
#
_cell.length_a   1.000
_cell.length_b   1.000
_cell.length_c   1.000
_cell.angle_alpha   90.00
_cell.angle_beta   90.00
_cell.angle_gamma   90.00
#
_symmetry.space_group_name_H-M   'P 1'
#
loop_
_entity.id
_entity.type
_entity.pdbx_description
1 polymer ?
#
loop_
_entity_poly.entity_id
_entity_poly.type
_entity_poly.pdbx_seq_one_letter_code
_entity_poly.pdbx_strand_id
1 'polypeptide(L)'
;MGRKYHLYSIAIFASVILFTQMIPFANAAGSTAREQAEEQTQKIQEEYDKAKATLASARSAWDTAKDAKDSARDTYKQNPTDTNKAALDAADAAEDAAYSAYLQAKDDLKNFKTSLGDAKKDLQKAIKTEKEIKKKEKSEERKKAEAAEKERKALIDAEWQKVKTARSAWDTAKDAKDSARDTYKQNPTDTNKAALDAADAAEDAAYSAYLQAKADFQAFKRLNQL
;
A
#
# COMPACT_ATOMS: atom_id res chain seq x y z
N MET A 1 10.31 -24.24 -46.94
CA MET A 1 9.62 -23.03 -46.42
C MET A 1 9.31 -23.21 -44.93
N GLY A 2 10.34 -23.25 -44.09
CA GLY A 2 10.19 -23.40 -42.64
C GLY A 2 11.27 -22.58 -41.93
N ARG A 3 10.96 -22.13 -40.70
CA ARG A 3 11.70 -21.16 -39.85
C ARG A 3 11.37 -19.67 -40.06
N LYS A 4 10.21 -19.21 -39.58
CA LYS A 4 10.04 -17.79 -39.20
C LYS A 4 9.27 -17.53 -37.89
N TYR A 5 8.87 -18.55 -37.13
CA TYR A 5 7.98 -18.35 -35.97
C TYR A 5 8.62 -18.52 -34.57
N HIS A 6 9.93 -18.72 -34.44
CA HIS A 6 10.57 -18.93 -33.13
C HIS A 6 11.23 -17.70 -32.50
N LEU A 7 11.04 -16.48 -33.03
CA LEU A 7 11.70 -15.28 -32.50
C LEU A 7 10.75 -14.23 -31.89
N TYR A 8 9.43 -14.45 -31.93
CA TYR A 8 8.45 -13.53 -31.32
C TYR A 8 8.08 -13.87 -29.85
N SER A 9 8.66 -14.91 -29.26
CA SER A 9 8.24 -15.39 -27.92
C SER A 9 9.17 -15.02 -26.76
N ILE A 10 10.40 -14.55 -27.03
CA ILE A 10 11.35 -14.15 -25.96
C ILE A 10 11.33 -12.64 -25.70
N ALA A 11 10.91 -11.81 -26.67
CA ALA A 11 10.87 -10.36 -26.51
C ALA A 11 9.79 -9.89 -25.51
N ILE A 12 8.67 -10.61 -25.39
CA ILE A 12 7.57 -10.24 -24.46
C ILE A 12 7.97 -10.50 -23.01
N PHE A 13 8.79 -11.53 -22.74
CA PHE A 13 9.23 -11.85 -21.37
C PHE A 13 10.29 -10.86 -20.84
N ALA A 14 11.11 -10.27 -21.71
CA ALA A 14 12.07 -9.23 -21.32
C ALA A 14 11.42 -7.85 -21.09
N SER A 15 10.30 -7.56 -21.77
CA SER A 15 9.54 -6.31 -21.57
C SER A 15 8.74 -6.29 -20.26
N VAL A 16 8.42 -7.45 -19.68
CA VAL A 16 7.79 -7.55 -18.36
C VAL A 16 8.80 -7.29 -17.22
N ILE A 17 10.07 -7.67 -17.40
CA ILE A 17 11.13 -7.52 -16.39
C ILE A 17 11.71 -6.08 -16.35
N LEU A 18 11.61 -5.32 -17.44
CA LEU A 18 12.05 -3.92 -17.45
C LEU A 18 11.02 -2.96 -16.82
N PHE A 19 9.76 -3.38 -16.63
CA PHE A 19 8.75 -2.56 -15.95
C PHE A 19 8.80 -2.66 -14.41
N THR A 20 9.51 -3.66 -13.87
CA THR A 20 9.70 -3.80 -12.41
C THR A 20 10.72 -2.82 -11.82
N GLN A 21 11.56 -2.16 -12.63
CA GLN A 21 12.58 -1.23 -12.14
C GLN A 21 12.09 0.22 -11.95
N MET A 22 10.83 0.55 -12.29
CA MET A 22 10.28 1.90 -12.08
C MET A 22 9.02 1.96 -11.20
N ILE A 23 8.57 0.83 -10.64
CA ILE A 23 7.46 0.79 -9.69
C ILE A 23 7.89 0.26 -8.31
N PRO A 24 8.89 0.90 -7.64
CA PRO A 24 8.92 0.88 -6.18
C PRO A 24 8.83 2.27 -5.54
N PHE A 25 8.67 3.36 -6.30
CA PHE A 25 8.71 4.71 -5.72
C PHE A 25 7.39 5.19 -5.08
N ALA A 26 6.25 4.57 -5.38
CA ALA A 26 4.97 4.97 -4.78
C ALA A 26 4.73 4.32 -3.39
N ASN A 27 5.07 3.04 -3.25
CA ASN A 27 4.90 2.29 -1.99
C ASN A 27 5.92 2.70 -0.92
N ALA A 28 7.11 3.19 -1.30
CA ALA A 28 8.15 3.59 -0.35
C ALA A 28 8.12 5.08 0.04
N ALA A 29 7.72 5.99 -0.86
CA ALA A 29 7.82 7.43 -0.60
C ALA A 29 6.91 7.94 0.53
N GLY A 30 5.75 7.33 0.74
CA GLY A 30 4.86 7.69 1.84
C GLY A 30 5.37 7.21 3.21
N SER A 31 5.94 6.01 3.26
CA SER A 31 6.50 5.42 4.49
C SER A 31 7.77 6.15 4.91
N THR A 32 8.69 6.41 3.97
CA THR A 32 9.96 7.07 4.27
C THR A 32 9.80 8.54 4.62
N ALA A 33 8.89 9.28 3.97
CA ALA A 33 8.62 10.68 4.33
C ALA A 33 7.98 10.82 5.71
N ARG A 34 7.12 9.86 6.09
CA ARG A 34 6.55 9.81 7.44
C ARG A 34 7.61 9.44 8.47
N GLU A 35 8.39 8.40 8.23
CA GLU A 35 9.47 7.98 9.13
C GLU A 35 10.49 9.10 9.35
N GLN A 36 10.88 9.83 8.30
CA GLN A 36 11.76 11.00 8.40
C GLN A 36 11.13 12.14 9.22
N ALA A 37 9.85 12.43 9.02
CA ALA A 37 9.15 13.48 9.77
C ALA A 37 8.93 13.08 11.25
N GLU A 38 8.67 11.80 11.53
CA GLU A 38 8.59 11.25 12.88
C GLU A 38 9.94 11.37 13.59
N GLU A 39 11.03 10.94 12.95
CA GLU A 39 12.39 11.03 13.49
C GLU A 39 12.79 12.49 13.77
N GLN A 40 12.53 13.39 12.83
CA GLN A 40 12.84 14.82 13.01
C GLN A 40 12.00 15.45 14.14
N THR A 41 10.71 15.13 14.22
CA THR A 41 9.83 15.60 15.30
C THR A 41 10.34 15.10 16.66
N GLN A 42 10.79 13.85 16.74
CA GLN A 42 11.32 13.27 17.95
C GLN A 42 12.63 13.94 18.38
N LYS A 43 13.57 14.16 17.46
CA LYS A 43 14.81 14.91 17.76
C LYS A 43 14.52 16.32 18.29
N ILE A 44 13.58 17.04 17.66
CA ILE A 44 13.21 18.40 18.13
C ILE A 44 12.52 18.34 19.49
N GLN A 45 11.73 17.30 19.77
CA GLN A 45 11.10 17.09 21.08
C GLN A 45 12.16 16.87 22.17
N GLU A 46 13.19 16.05 21.90
CA GLU A 46 14.30 15.82 22.83
C GLU A 46 15.07 17.11 23.13
N GLU A 47 15.37 17.92 22.11
CA GLU A 47 16.03 19.22 22.29
C GLU A 47 15.14 20.24 23.03
N TYR A 48 13.83 20.22 22.79
CA TYR A 48 12.88 21.03 23.55
C TYR A 48 12.87 20.65 25.04
N ASP A 49 12.90 19.36 25.36
CA ASP A 49 12.91 18.87 26.73
C ASP A 49 14.23 19.21 27.44
N LYS A 50 15.37 19.12 26.74
CA LYS A 50 16.67 19.62 27.23
C LYS A 50 16.63 21.12 27.51
N ALA A 51 16.12 21.93 26.58
CA ALA A 51 16.01 23.39 26.76
C ALA A 51 15.13 23.75 27.96
N LYS A 52 14.07 22.97 28.22
CA LYS A 52 13.21 23.13 29.40
C LYS A 52 13.96 22.85 30.70
N ALA A 53 14.82 21.82 30.72
CA ALA A 53 15.69 21.53 31.87
C ALA A 53 16.74 22.64 32.08
N THR A 54 17.36 23.13 31.01
CA THR A 54 18.30 24.27 31.05
C THR A 54 17.64 25.52 31.62
N LEU A 55 16.41 25.85 31.21
CA LEU A 55 15.66 26.97 31.76
C LEU A 55 15.41 26.82 33.27
N ALA A 56 15.03 25.62 33.72
CA ALA A 56 14.83 25.35 35.13
C ALA A 56 16.12 25.52 35.94
N SER A 57 17.24 25.02 35.42
CA SER A 57 18.56 25.19 36.04
C SER A 57 19.00 26.66 36.08
N ALA A 58 18.85 27.39 34.99
CA ALA A 58 19.21 28.81 34.90
C ALA A 58 18.37 29.67 35.85
N ARG A 59 17.07 29.35 35.98
CA ARG A 59 16.19 30.00 36.95
C ARG A 59 16.66 29.76 38.39
N SER A 60 16.95 28.51 38.74
CA SER A 60 17.45 28.16 40.08
C SER A 60 18.78 28.87 40.40
N ALA A 61 19.67 28.99 39.42
CA ALA A 61 20.94 29.70 39.57
C ALA A 61 20.72 31.21 39.78
N TRP A 62 19.80 31.82 39.04
CA TRP A 62 19.44 33.22 39.21
C TRP A 62 18.81 33.48 40.58
N ASP A 63 17.87 32.63 41.02
CA ASP A 63 17.28 32.72 42.37
C ASP A 63 18.37 32.63 43.46
N THR A 64 19.35 31.72 43.29
CA THR A 64 20.47 31.56 44.24
C THR A 64 21.40 32.78 44.25
N ALA A 65 21.71 33.34 43.08
CA ALA A 65 22.54 34.55 42.97
C ALA A 65 21.85 35.76 43.61
N LYS A 66 20.52 35.84 43.50
CA LYS A 66 19.70 36.88 44.14
C LYS A 66 19.77 36.80 45.66
N ASP A 67 19.62 35.60 46.22
CA ASP A 67 19.73 35.38 47.67
C ASP A 67 21.15 35.72 48.20
N ALA A 68 22.19 35.39 47.42
CA ALA A 68 23.57 35.72 47.75
C ALA A 68 23.82 37.24 47.74
N LYS A 69 23.29 37.95 46.74
CA LYS A 69 23.33 39.43 46.67
C LYS A 69 22.59 40.06 47.84
N ASP A 70 21.38 39.59 48.16
CA ASP A 70 20.61 40.10 49.29
C ASP A 70 21.40 39.92 50.61
N SER A 71 22.03 38.76 50.80
CA SER A 71 22.90 38.48 51.96
C SER A 71 24.14 39.37 52.02
N ALA A 72 24.80 39.61 50.88
CA ALA A 72 25.96 40.50 50.79
C ALA A 72 25.57 41.96 51.05
N ARG A 73 24.41 42.39 50.55
CA ARG A 73 23.85 43.72 50.79
C ARG A 73 23.57 43.94 52.27
N ASP A 74 22.96 42.96 52.93
CA ASP A 74 22.67 43.05 54.36
C ASP A 74 23.95 43.12 55.19
N THR A 75 24.98 42.36 54.82
CA THR A 75 26.31 42.41 55.46
C THR A 75 26.98 43.78 55.28
N TYR A 76 26.98 44.33 54.08
CA TYR A 76 27.52 45.66 53.80
C TYR A 76 26.77 46.76 54.56
N LYS A 77 25.43 46.66 54.66
CA LYS A 77 24.60 47.60 55.42
C LYS A 77 24.92 47.58 56.92
N GLN A 78 25.21 46.40 57.48
CA GLN A 78 25.62 46.26 58.88
C GLN A 78 27.05 46.77 59.11
N ASN A 79 27.95 46.59 58.15
CA ASN A 79 29.35 46.96 58.26
C ASN A 79 29.92 47.47 56.93
N PRO A 80 29.86 48.79 56.65
CA PRO A 80 30.22 49.34 55.34
C PRO A 80 31.73 49.51 55.18
N THR A 81 32.41 48.42 54.84
CA THR A 81 33.84 48.40 54.52
C THR A 81 34.07 48.19 53.03
N ASP A 82 35.24 48.58 52.52
CA ASP A 82 35.63 48.35 51.13
C ASP A 82 35.60 46.85 50.77
N THR A 83 35.97 45.98 51.71
CA THR A 83 35.88 44.52 51.55
C THR A 83 34.43 44.07 51.36
N ASN A 84 33.50 44.55 52.17
CA ASN A 84 32.09 44.18 52.07
C ASN A 84 31.44 44.79 50.81
N LYS A 85 31.89 45.97 50.37
CA LYS A 85 31.48 46.55 49.09
C LYS A 85 31.93 45.71 47.91
N ALA A 86 33.19 45.29 47.88
CA ALA A 86 33.71 44.42 46.82
C ALA A 86 32.97 43.07 46.77
N ALA A 87 32.56 42.52 47.91
CA ALA A 87 31.73 41.31 47.97
C ALA A 87 30.32 41.53 47.40
N LEU A 88 29.69 42.68 47.69
CA LEU A 88 28.41 43.06 47.10
C LEU A 88 28.53 43.25 45.57
N ASP A 89 29.54 43.97 45.10
CA ASP A 89 29.77 44.20 43.67
C ASP A 89 30.00 42.87 42.93
N ALA A 90 30.69 41.90 43.54
CA ALA A 90 30.87 40.57 42.98
C ALA A 90 29.56 39.76 42.94
N ALA A 91 28.71 39.88 43.96
CA ALA A 91 27.40 39.24 43.99
C ALA A 91 26.43 39.86 42.97
N ASP A 92 26.49 41.18 42.75
CA ASP A 92 25.75 41.89 41.71
C ASP A 92 26.13 41.38 40.31
N ALA A 93 27.43 41.29 40.01
CA ALA A 93 27.90 40.76 38.74
C ALA A 93 27.48 39.29 38.51
N ALA A 94 27.41 38.50 39.58
CA ALA A 94 26.93 37.12 39.53
C ALA A 94 25.41 37.04 39.26
N GLU A 95 24.58 37.90 39.86
CA GLU A 95 23.15 37.99 39.55
C GLU A 95 22.93 38.38 38.08
N ASP A 96 23.63 39.39 37.58
CA ASP A 96 23.51 39.86 36.20
C ASP A 96 23.88 38.78 35.18
N ALA A 97 24.95 38.01 35.45
CA ALA A 97 25.36 36.88 34.63
C ALA A 97 24.31 35.76 34.65
N ALA A 98 23.76 35.41 35.82
CA ALA A 98 22.74 34.39 35.96
C ALA A 98 21.41 34.80 35.30
N TYR A 99 21.03 36.07 35.40
CA TYR A 99 19.84 36.61 34.74
C TYR A 99 19.98 36.58 33.22
N SER A 100 21.16 36.96 32.70
CA SER A 100 21.46 36.87 31.27
C SER A 100 21.36 35.43 30.74
N ALA A 101 21.89 34.45 31.49
CA ALA A 101 21.77 33.03 31.16
C ALA A 101 20.30 32.54 31.18
N TYR A 102 19.50 33.01 32.13
CA TYR A 102 18.06 32.71 32.19
C TYR A 102 17.31 33.28 30.98
N LEU A 103 17.60 34.51 30.56
CA LEU A 103 16.98 35.10 29.37
C LEU A 103 17.33 34.31 28.10
N GLN A 104 18.60 33.93 27.93
CA GLN A 104 19.03 33.09 26.81
C GLN A 104 18.28 31.75 26.79
N ALA A 105 18.20 31.06 27.94
CA ALA A 105 17.48 29.79 28.04
C ALA A 105 15.97 29.92 27.73
N LYS A 106 15.37 31.07 28.05
CA LYS A 106 13.97 31.36 27.74
C LYS A 106 13.75 31.55 26.24
N ASP A 107 14.65 32.23 25.57
CA ASP A 107 14.60 32.43 24.11
C ASP A 107 14.85 31.12 23.36
N ASP A 108 15.82 30.31 23.81
CA ASP A 108 16.08 28.98 23.25
C ASP A 108 14.83 28.08 23.34
N LEU A 109 14.17 28.03 24.50
CA LEU A 109 12.93 27.28 24.69
C LEU A 109 11.81 27.75 23.75
N LYS A 110 11.69 29.06 23.52
CA LYS A 110 10.70 29.65 22.60
C LYS A 110 10.99 29.23 21.15
N ASN A 111 12.25 29.21 20.75
CA ASN A 111 12.68 28.77 19.43
C ASN A 111 12.36 27.29 19.22
N PHE A 112 12.73 26.42 20.16
CA PHE A 112 12.40 24.99 20.08
C PHE A 112 10.89 24.72 20.10
N LYS A 113 10.10 25.49 20.87
CA LYS A 113 8.63 25.38 20.86
C LYS A 113 8.05 25.65 19.47
N THR A 114 8.58 26.67 18.78
CA THR A 114 8.15 27.04 17.44
C THR A 114 8.51 25.95 16.44
N SER A 115 9.77 25.51 16.43
CA SER A 115 10.26 24.42 15.57
C SER A 115 9.49 23.11 15.79
N LEU A 116 9.15 22.77 17.03
CA LEU A 116 8.35 21.59 17.36
C LEU A 116 6.92 21.71 16.80
N GLY A 117 6.34 22.91 16.87
CA GLY A 117 5.03 23.19 16.29
C GLY A 117 5.00 22.98 14.80
N ASP A 118 6.03 23.41 14.09
CA ASP A 118 6.14 23.25 12.63
C ASP A 118 6.44 21.80 12.25
N ALA A 119 7.35 21.12 12.94
CA ALA A 119 7.62 19.69 12.74
C ALA A 119 6.36 18.82 12.91
N LYS A 120 5.51 19.13 13.90
CA LYS A 120 4.23 18.43 14.11
C LYS A 120 3.24 18.66 12.95
N LYS A 121 3.21 19.85 12.34
CA LYS A 121 2.39 20.11 11.16
C LYS A 121 2.89 19.32 9.95
N ASP A 122 4.21 19.26 9.77
CA ASP A 122 4.82 18.48 8.68
C ASP A 122 4.55 16.99 8.83
N LEU A 123 4.65 16.45 10.05
CA LEU A 123 4.26 15.08 10.36
C LEU A 123 2.78 14.81 10.02
N GLN A 124 1.86 15.70 10.41
CA GLN A 124 0.44 15.56 10.05
C GLN A 124 0.21 15.57 8.54
N LYS A 125 0.93 16.41 7.80
CA LYS A 125 0.88 16.47 6.34
C LYS A 125 1.41 15.17 5.71
N ALA A 126 2.50 14.62 6.24
CA ALA A 126 3.06 13.34 5.79
C ALA A 126 2.07 12.19 6.02
N ILE A 127 1.48 12.09 7.22
CA ILE A 127 0.45 11.08 7.55
C ILE A 127 -0.76 11.17 6.62
N LYS A 128 -1.25 12.39 6.34
CA LYS A 128 -2.38 12.59 5.41
C LYS A 128 -2.03 12.10 4.00
N THR A 129 -0.83 12.42 3.53
CA THR A 129 -0.34 12.02 2.20
C THR A 129 -0.22 10.50 2.10
N GLU A 130 0.36 9.84 3.10
CA GLU A 130 0.47 8.37 3.17
C GLU A 130 -0.92 7.71 3.08
N LYS A 131 -1.90 8.25 3.81
CA LYS A 131 -3.28 7.73 3.79
C LYS A 131 -3.93 7.85 2.40
N GLU A 132 -3.69 8.95 1.69
CA GLU A 132 -4.22 9.15 0.34
C GLU A 132 -3.57 8.19 -0.68
N ILE A 133 -2.25 7.96 -0.57
CA ILE A 133 -1.52 6.99 -1.40
C ILE A 133 -2.10 5.59 -1.18
N LYS A 134 -2.18 5.12 0.08
CA LYS A 134 -2.75 3.81 0.42
C LYS A 134 -4.18 3.63 -0.07
N LYS A 135 -4.99 4.68 -0.05
CA LYS A 135 -6.36 4.65 -0.58
C LYS A 135 -6.37 4.47 -2.10
N LYS A 136 -5.50 5.17 -2.82
CA LYS A 136 -5.36 5.04 -4.28
C LYS A 136 -4.85 3.65 -4.67
N GLU A 137 -3.84 3.13 -3.97
CA GLU A 137 -3.29 1.79 -4.21
C GLU A 137 -4.35 0.70 -4.04
N LYS A 138 -5.09 0.71 -2.93
CA LYS A 138 -6.21 -0.22 -2.71
C LYS A 138 -7.29 -0.09 -3.78
N SER A 139 -7.56 1.12 -4.27
CA SER A 139 -8.53 1.33 -5.34
C SER A 139 -8.06 0.75 -6.67
N GLU A 140 -6.77 0.93 -7.02
CA GLU A 140 -6.20 0.41 -8.26
C GLU A 140 -6.05 -1.11 -8.21
N GLU A 141 -5.68 -1.67 -7.07
CA GLU A 141 -5.64 -3.12 -6.84
C GLU A 141 -7.04 -3.74 -7.03
N ARG A 142 -8.08 -3.11 -6.46
CA ARG A 142 -9.48 -3.53 -6.67
C ARG A 142 -9.88 -3.50 -8.15
N LYS A 143 -9.57 -2.42 -8.87
CA LYS A 143 -9.88 -2.32 -10.31
C LYS A 143 -9.16 -3.40 -11.12
N LYS A 144 -7.89 -3.69 -10.81
CA LYS A 144 -7.13 -4.76 -11.47
C LYS A 144 -7.74 -6.14 -11.19
N ALA A 145 -8.10 -6.40 -9.94
CA ALA A 145 -8.76 -7.65 -9.55
C ALA A 145 -10.12 -7.81 -10.24
N GLU A 146 -10.93 -6.74 -10.31
CA GLU A 146 -12.22 -6.74 -10.99
C GLU A 146 -12.08 -6.98 -12.50
N ALA A 147 -11.08 -6.36 -13.14
CA ALA A 147 -10.79 -6.59 -14.56
C ALA A 147 -10.37 -8.04 -14.83
N ALA A 148 -9.50 -8.60 -13.98
CA ALA A 148 -9.07 -10.00 -14.08
C ALA A 148 -10.25 -10.97 -13.83
N GLU A 149 -11.14 -10.67 -12.88
CA GLU A 149 -12.34 -11.47 -12.64
C GLU A 149 -13.29 -11.43 -13.85
N LYS A 150 -13.46 -10.26 -14.47
CA LYS A 150 -14.29 -10.10 -15.67
C LYS A 150 -13.71 -10.88 -16.86
N GLU A 151 -12.40 -10.81 -17.07
CA GLU A 151 -11.72 -11.57 -18.12
C GLU A 151 -11.86 -13.08 -17.87
N ARG A 152 -11.67 -13.54 -16.63
CA ARG A 152 -11.86 -14.93 -16.24
C ARG A 152 -13.29 -15.41 -16.47
N LYS A 153 -14.30 -14.61 -16.12
CA LYS A 153 -15.72 -14.93 -16.41
C LYS A 153 -15.96 -15.06 -17.92
N ALA A 154 -15.44 -14.13 -18.71
CA ALA A 154 -15.57 -14.17 -20.17
C ALA A 154 -14.95 -15.45 -20.77
N LEU A 155 -13.81 -15.89 -20.26
CA LEU A 155 -13.18 -17.15 -20.69
C LEU A 155 -14.02 -18.38 -20.31
N ILE A 156 -14.56 -18.43 -19.08
CA ILE A 156 -15.46 -19.51 -18.64
C ILE A 156 -16.72 -19.53 -19.51
N ASP A 157 -17.29 -18.37 -19.82
CA ASP A 157 -18.47 -18.25 -20.67
C ASP A 157 -18.17 -18.72 -22.10
N ALA A 158 -17.01 -18.37 -22.66
CA ALA A 158 -16.58 -18.84 -23.98
C ALA A 158 -16.45 -20.37 -24.04
N GLU A 159 -15.85 -21.01 -23.02
CA GLU A 159 -15.79 -22.47 -22.95
C GLU A 159 -17.17 -23.11 -22.77
N TRP A 160 -18.05 -22.48 -22.00
CA TRP A 160 -19.43 -22.94 -21.86
C TRP A 160 -20.22 -22.89 -23.17
N GLN A 161 -19.97 -21.90 -24.03
CA GLN A 161 -20.58 -21.85 -25.36
C GLN A 161 -20.18 -23.06 -26.22
N LYS A 162 -18.96 -23.59 -26.11
CA LYS A 162 -18.56 -24.81 -26.83
C LYS A 162 -19.39 -26.02 -26.40
N VAL A 163 -19.66 -26.15 -25.10
CA VAL A 163 -20.54 -27.21 -24.58
C VAL A 163 -21.95 -27.08 -25.13
N LYS A 164 -22.49 -25.84 -25.20
CA LYS A 164 -23.82 -25.58 -25.78
C LYS A 164 -23.87 -25.95 -27.26
N THR A 165 -22.85 -25.60 -28.04
CA THR A 165 -22.76 -25.95 -29.46
C THR A 165 -22.72 -27.46 -29.66
N ALA A 166 -21.86 -28.17 -28.90
CA ALA A 166 -21.77 -29.62 -28.97
C ALA A 166 -23.09 -30.30 -28.58
N ARG A 167 -23.79 -29.75 -27.57
CA ARG A 167 -25.12 -30.24 -27.18
C ARG A 167 -26.17 -30.03 -28.26
N SER A 168 -26.23 -28.84 -28.86
CA SER A 168 -27.15 -28.55 -29.95
C SER A 168 -26.92 -29.47 -31.16
N ALA A 169 -25.66 -29.81 -31.45
CA ALA A 169 -25.32 -30.75 -32.51
C ALA A 169 -25.79 -32.18 -32.18
N TRP A 170 -25.65 -32.61 -30.93
CA TRP A 170 -26.19 -33.90 -30.47
C TRP A 170 -27.73 -33.93 -30.54
N ASP A 171 -28.42 -32.88 -30.08
CA ASP A 171 -29.88 -32.79 -30.18
C ASP A 171 -30.35 -32.88 -31.64
N THR A 172 -29.63 -32.22 -32.58
CA THR A 172 -29.92 -32.30 -34.03
C THR A 172 -29.72 -33.72 -34.58
N ALA A 173 -28.64 -34.40 -34.18
CA ALA A 173 -28.37 -35.77 -34.62
C ALA A 173 -29.43 -36.75 -34.08
N LYS A 174 -29.91 -36.53 -32.86
CA LYS A 174 -30.99 -37.30 -32.25
C LYS A 174 -32.30 -37.16 -33.03
N ASP A 175 -32.68 -35.94 -33.40
CA ASP A 175 -33.89 -35.70 -34.20
C ASP A 175 -33.78 -36.36 -35.60
N ALA A 176 -32.59 -36.36 -36.19
CA ALA A 176 -32.31 -37.04 -37.47
C ALA A 176 -32.46 -38.56 -37.35
N LYS A 177 -31.92 -39.17 -36.29
CA LYS A 177 -32.10 -40.59 -35.99
C LYS A 177 -33.56 -40.93 -35.76
N ASP A 178 -34.26 -40.14 -34.96
CA ASP A 178 -35.68 -40.36 -34.68
C ASP A 178 -36.50 -40.37 -35.98
N SER A 179 -36.20 -39.45 -36.91
CA SER A 179 -36.81 -39.38 -38.24
C SER A 179 -36.47 -40.57 -39.14
N ALA A 180 -35.21 -40.99 -39.17
CA ALA A 180 -34.76 -42.17 -39.93
C ALA A 180 -35.41 -43.46 -39.40
N ARG A 181 -35.51 -43.59 -38.07
CA ARG A 181 -36.17 -44.70 -37.39
C ARG A 181 -37.64 -44.81 -37.78
N ASP A 182 -38.35 -43.68 -37.82
CA ASP A 182 -39.77 -43.68 -38.18
C ASP A 182 -39.98 -44.00 -39.66
N THR A 183 -39.08 -43.55 -40.54
CA THR A 183 -39.08 -43.94 -41.96
C THR A 183 -38.85 -45.44 -42.13
N TYR A 184 -37.89 -46.02 -41.40
CA TYR A 184 -37.64 -47.47 -41.41
C TYR A 184 -38.83 -48.27 -40.89
N LYS A 185 -39.49 -47.82 -39.81
CA LYS A 185 -40.72 -48.47 -39.30
C LYS A 185 -41.85 -48.47 -40.32
N GLN A 186 -42.01 -47.38 -41.08
CA GLN A 186 -43.04 -47.28 -42.11
C GLN A 186 -42.71 -48.17 -43.32
N ASN A 187 -41.44 -48.29 -43.69
CA ASN A 187 -41.00 -49.06 -44.85
C ASN A 187 -39.64 -49.74 -44.60
N PRO A 188 -39.60 -51.00 -44.12
CA PRO A 188 -38.37 -51.64 -43.67
C PRO A 188 -37.56 -52.24 -44.83
N THR A 189 -36.93 -51.36 -45.61
CA THR A 189 -35.99 -51.74 -46.69
C THR A 189 -34.54 -51.69 -46.22
N ASP A 190 -33.64 -52.39 -46.91
CA ASP A 190 -32.20 -52.33 -46.64
C ASP A 190 -31.66 -50.89 -46.77
N THR A 191 -32.19 -50.11 -47.72
CA THR A 191 -31.84 -48.69 -47.88
C THR A 191 -32.22 -47.87 -46.65
N ASN A 192 -33.43 -48.06 -46.11
CA ASN A 192 -33.88 -47.34 -44.91
C ASN A 192 -33.15 -47.82 -43.65
N LYS A 193 -32.78 -49.10 -43.58
CA LYS A 193 -31.91 -49.62 -42.52
C LYS A 193 -30.52 -48.98 -42.56
N ALA A 194 -29.90 -48.89 -43.74
CA ALA A 194 -28.60 -48.23 -43.90
C ALA A 194 -28.64 -46.74 -43.51
N ALA A 195 -29.75 -46.05 -43.81
CA ALA A 195 -29.95 -44.66 -43.39
C ALA A 195 -30.11 -44.52 -41.87
N LEU A 196 -30.82 -45.45 -41.21
CA LEU A 196 -30.92 -45.51 -39.75
C LEU A 196 -29.56 -45.79 -39.11
N ASP A 197 -28.82 -46.79 -39.58
CA ASP A 197 -27.50 -47.13 -39.06
C ASP A 197 -26.51 -45.96 -39.20
N ALA A 198 -26.58 -45.20 -40.30
CA ALA A 198 -25.79 -43.99 -40.50
C ALA A 198 -26.17 -42.85 -39.54
N ALA A 199 -27.48 -42.69 -39.26
CA ALA A 199 -27.97 -41.70 -38.31
C ALA A 199 -27.59 -42.05 -36.86
N ASP A 200 -27.63 -43.34 -36.50
CA ASP A 200 -27.16 -43.86 -35.21
C ASP A 200 -25.66 -43.58 -35.00
N ALA A 201 -24.82 -43.87 -36.00
CA ALA A 201 -23.39 -43.58 -35.94
C ALA A 201 -23.10 -42.07 -35.80
N ALA A 202 -23.93 -41.22 -36.43
CA ALA A 202 -23.82 -39.76 -36.30
C ALA A 202 -24.24 -39.26 -34.90
N GLU A 203 -25.30 -39.82 -34.31
CA GLU A 203 -25.72 -39.53 -32.93
C GLU A 203 -24.60 -39.88 -31.94
N ASP A 204 -24.04 -41.09 -32.04
CA ASP A 204 -22.99 -41.56 -31.14
C ASP A 204 -21.73 -40.69 -31.21
N ALA A 205 -21.34 -40.26 -32.42
CA ALA A 205 -20.23 -39.34 -32.62
C ALA A 205 -20.51 -37.95 -32.00
N ALA A 206 -21.71 -37.41 -32.20
CA ALA A 206 -22.11 -36.12 -31.64
C ALA A 206 -22.22 -36.17 -30.11
N TYR A 207 -22.74 -37.26 -29.55
CA TYR A 207 -22.82 -37.48 -28.11
C TYR A 207 -21.43 -37.57 -27.47
N SER A 208 -20.51 -38.31 -28.11
CA SER A 208 -19.12 -38.41 -27.66
C SER A 208 -18.43 -37.03 -27.66
N ALA A 209 -18.66 -36.21 -28.69
CA ALA A 209 -18.14 -34.84 -28.75
C ALA A 209 -18.72 -33.94 -27.64
N TYR A 210 -20.01 -34.07 -27.32
CA TYR A 210 -20.62 -33.38 -26.18
C TYR A 210 -20.01 -33.81 -24.84
N LEU A 211 -19.80 -35.10 -24.62
CA LEU A 211 -19.16 -35.60 -23.40
C LEU A 211 -17.73 -35.08 -23.25
N GLN A 212 -16.96 -35.05 -24.33
CA GLN A 212 -15.61 -34.49 -24.35
C GLN A 212 -15.62 -33.00 -24.01
N ALA A 213 -16.46 -32.19 -24.69
CA ALA A 213 -16.59 -30.77 -24.41
C ALA A 213 -16.99 -30.49 -22.95
N LYS A 214 -17.85 -31.32 -22.37
CA LYS A 214 -18.24 -31.22 -20.95
C LYS A 214 -17.08 -31.55 -20.00
N ALA A 215 -16.29 -32.58 -20.32
CA ALA A 215 -15.11 -32.93 -19.54
C ALA A 215 -14.06 -31.81 -19.59
N ASP A 216 -13.81 -31.27 -20.78
CA ASP A 216 -12.90 -30.15 -21.00
C ASP A 216 -13.34 -28.91 -20.23
N PHE A 217 -14.64 -28.59 -20.22
CA PHE A 217 -15.18 -27.48 -19.42
C PHE A 217 -14.97 -27.67 -17.91
N GLN A 218 -15.17 -28.89 -17.39
CA GLN A 218 -14.93 -29.17 -15.96
C GLN A 218 -13.44 -29.06 -15.60
N ALA A 219 -12.55 -29.54 -16.47
CA ALA A 219 -11.10 -29.39 -16.31
C ALA A 219 -10.71 -27.89 -16.35
N PHE A 220 -11.23 -27.14 -17.33
CA PHE A 220 -11.01 -25.70 -17.47
C PHE A 220 -11.48 -24.92 -16.23
N LYS A 221 -12.66 -25.24 -15.70
CA LYS A 221 -13.20 -24.60 -14.48
C LYS A 221 -12.29 -24.84 -13.27
N ARG A 222 -11.78 -26.07 -13.10
CA ARG A 222 -10.86 -26.40 -12.00
C ARG A 222 -9.55 -25.65 -12.12
N LEU A 223 -8.96 -25.60 -13.32
CA LEU A 223 -7.70 -24.89 -13.57
C LEU A 223 -7.81 -23.39 -13.34
N ASN A 224 -8.96 -22.79 -13.66
CA ASN A 224 -9.18 -21.36 -13.43
C ASN A 224 -9.69 -21.06 -12.02
N GLN A 225 -10.11 -22.04 -11.22
CA GLN A 225 -10.53 -21.85 -9.82
C GLN A 225 -9.38 -21.84 -8.82
N LEU A 226 -8.23 -22.39 -9.19
CA LEU A 226 -6.95 -22.27 -8.50
C LEU A 226 -6.23 -20.97 -8.90
#